data_AF-A0A7C2HKJ3-F1
#
_entry.id   AF-A0A7C2HKJ3-F1
#
_cell.length_a   1.000
_cell.length_b   1.000
_cell.length_c   1.000
_cell.angle_alpha   90.00
_cell.angle_beta   90.00
_cell.angle_gamma   90.00
#
_symmetry.space_group_name_H-M   'P 1'
#
loop_
_entity.id
_entity.type
_entity.pdbx_description
1 polymer ?
#
loop_
_entity_poly.entity_id
_entity_poly.type
_entity_poly.pdbx_seq_one_letter_code
_entity_poly.pdbx_strand_id
1 'polypeptide(L)'
;MNGDRAELESILDQELALHRELLAIARLRHIMLRQGRVGALYALRTAEASRVSTLRRLGAARAHLAGRSDAGERREVTPRIAATIRRIGAVERANRALLVRHVVRTRRTGDGVAVWAAS
;
A
#
# COMPACT_ATOMS: atom_id res chain seq x y z
N MET A 1 -28.51 -13.70 -12.61
CA MET A 1 -27.06 -13.80 -12.31
C MET A 1 -26.23 -12.61 -12.82
N ASN A 2 -26.82 -11.42 -13.08
CA ASN A 2 -26.06 -10.22 -13.48
C ASN A 2 -25.54 -9.37 -12.30
N GLY A 3 -26.07 -9.56 -11.08
CA GLY A 3 -25.70 -8.77 -9.90
C GLY A 3 -24.28 -9.05 -9.40
N ASP A 4 -23.91 -10.33 -9.29
CA ASP A 4 -22.60 -10.75 -8.74
C ASP A 4 -21.42 -10.26 -9.58
N ARG A 5 -21.61 -10.17 -10.91
CA ARG A 5 -20.58 -9.64 -11.83
C ARG A 5 -20.37 -8.14 -11.62
N ALA A 6 -21.45 -7.36 -11.58
CA ALA A 6 -21.36 -5.92 -11.34
C ALA A 6 -20.79 -5.60 -9.95
N GLU A 7 -21.13 -6.42 -8.94
CA GLU A 7 -20.56 -6.32 -7.59
C GLU A 7 -19.05 -6.62 -7.59
N LEU A 8 -18.62 -7.67 -8.31
CA LEU A 8 -17.20 -8.01 -8.45
C LEU A 8 -16.41 -6.91 -9.16
N GLU A 9 -16.93 -6.34 -10.25
CA GLU A 9 -16.31 -5.22 -10.97
C GLU A 9 -16.14 -4.01 -10.05
N SER A 10 -17.19 -3.64 -9.30
CA SER A 10 -17.14 -2.55 -8.31
C SER A 10 -16.09 -2.79 -7.23
N ILE A 11 -15.97 -4.02 -6.71
CA ILE A 11 -14.95 -4.36 -5.71
C ILE A 11 -13.54 -4.24 -6.31
N LEU A 12 -13.33 -4.72 -7.53
CA LEU A 12 -12.02 -4.65 -8.19
C LEU A 12 -11.60 -3.21 -8.48
N ASP A 13 -12.53 -2.33 -8.86
CA ASP A 13 -12.26 -0.92 -9.07
C ASP A 13 -11.90 -0.21 -7.75
N GLN A 14 -12.61 -0.52 -6.67
CA GLN A 14 -12.27 -0.01 -5.33
C GLN A 14 -10.90 -0.51 -4.86
N GLU A 15 -10.56 -1.78 -5.07
CA GLU A 15 -9.23 -2.33 -4.77
C GLU A 15 -8.13 -1.59 -5.58
N LEU A 16 -8.35 -1.36 -6.87
CA LEU A 16 -7.41 -0.63 -7.72
C LEU A 16 -7.20 0.81 -7.23
N ALA A 17 -8.29 1.50 -6.86
CA ALA A 17 -8.21 2.85 -6.30
C ALA A 17 -7.37 2.88 -5.01
N LEU A 18 -7.63 1.96 -4.07
CA LEU A 18 -6.87 1.86 -2.82
C LEU A 18 -5.39 1.51 -3.06
N HIS A 19 -5.08 0.64 -4.02
CA HIS A 19 -3.69 0.37 -4.40
C HIS A 19 -2.99 1.60 -4.99
N ARG A 20 -3.70 2.44 -5.77
CA ARG A 20 -3.15 3.72 -6.26
C ARG A 20 -2.91 4.70 -5.12
N GLU A 21 -3.81 4.78 -4.15
CA GLU A 21 -3.61 5.60 -2.94
C GLU A 21 -2.40 5.12 -2.12
N LEU A 22 -2.24 3.81 -1.93
CA LEU A 22 -1.07 3.25 -1.26
C LEU A 22 0.23 3.56 -2.00
N LEU A 23 0.23 3.53 -3.34
CA LEU A 23 1.37 3.94 -4.14
C LEU A 23 1.69 5.44 -3.94
N ALA A 24 0.69 6.30 -3.85
CA ALA A 24 0.87 7.71 -3.57
C ALA A 24 1.48 7.93 -2.17
N ILE A 25 0.99 7.21 -1.15
CA ILE A 25 1.55 7.23 0.21
C ILE A 25 3.02 6.78 0.19
N ALA A 26 3.34 5.69 -0.49
CA ALA A 26 4.71 5.19 -0.60
C ALA A 26 5.66 6.22 -1.25
N ARG A 27 5.19 6.94 -2.27
CA ARG A 27 5.93 8.01 -2.95
C ARG A 27 6.10 9.25 -2.07
N LEU A 28 5.06 9.66 -1.35
CA LEU A 28 5.14 10.76 -0.40
C LEU A 28 6.14 10.44 0.72
N ARG A 29 6.10 9.20 1.23
CA ARG A 29 7.09 8.70 2.18
C ARG A 29 8.51 8.82 1.62
N HIS A 30 8.71 8.45 0.36
CA HIS A 30 10.00 8.59 -0.31
C HIS A 30 10.50 10.04 -0.33
N ILE A 31 9.64 10.98 -0.73
CA ILE A 31 9.96 12.41 -0.79
C ILE A 31 10.33 12.93 0.60
N MET A 32 9.53 12.60 1.62
CA MET A 32 9.78 13.01 2.99
C MET A 32 11.11 12.47 3.54
N LEU A 33 11.41 11.20 3.26
CA LEU A 33 12.69 10.59 3.63
C LEU A 33 13.87 11.25 2.92
N ARG A 34 13.74 11.62 1.65
CA ARG A 34 14.80 12.37 0.94
C ARG A 34 15.03 13.76 1.54
N GLN A 35 13.99 14.38 2.09
CA GLN A 35 14.05 15.69 2.72
C GLN A 35 14.44 15.64 4.22
N GLY A 36 14.67 14.45 4.79
CA GLY A 36 14.94 14.29 6.22
C GLY A 36 13.75 14.59 7.14
N ARG A 37 12.53 14.69 6.60
CA ARG A 37 11.31 15.02 7.35
C ARG A 37 10.68 13.80 8.00
N VAL A 38 11.41 13.20 8.95
CA VAL A 38 11.01 11.94 9.61
C VAL A 38 9.72 12.09 10.43
N GLY A 39 9.47 13.25 11.05
CA GLY A 39 8.27 13.49 11.85
C GLY A 39 6.95 13.39 11.08
N ALA A 40 6.96 13.66 9.77
CA ALA A 40 5.77 13.61 8.94
C ALA A 40 5.39 12.18 8.48
N LEU A 41 6.23 11.18 8.77
CA LEU A 41 5.98 9.79 8.42
C LEU A 41 4.84 9.16 9.24
N TYR A 42 4.58 9.67 10.45
CA TYR A 42 3.51 9.14 11.31
C TYR A 42 2.13 9.32 10.68
N ALA A 43 1.82 10.51 10.15
CA ALA A 43 0.54 10.77 9.48
C ALA A 43 0.33 9.85 8.26
N LEU A 44 1.40 9.60 7.50
CA LEU A 44 1.37 8.68 6.37
C LEU A 44 1.12 7.24 6.80
N ARG A 45 1.62 6.82 7.98
CA ARG A 45 1.41 5.48 8.52
C ARG A 45 -0.05 5.25 8.91
N THR A 46 -0.70 6.22 9.52
CA THR A 46 -2.13 6.14 9.87
C THR A 46 -3.00 6.04 8.62
N ALA A 47 -2.72 6.85 7.60
CA ALA A 47 -3.43 6.77 6.32
C ALA A 47 -3.26 5.38 5.66
N GLU A 48 -2.03 4.85 5.63
CA GLU A 48 -1.75 3.51 5.10
C GLU A 48 -2.52 2.41 5.82
N ALA A 49 -2.55 2.42 7.16
CA ALA A 49 -3.26 1.41 7.95
C ALA A 49 -4.76 1.39 7.64
N SER A 50 -5.39 2.56 7.48
CA SER A 50 -6.79 2.69 7.07
C SER A 50 -7.07 2.06 5.69
N ARG A 51 -6.19 2.29 4.71
CA ARG A 51 -6.33 1.74 3.35
C ARG A 51 -6.14 0.24 3.32
N VAL A 52 -5.15 -0.28 4.05
CA VAL A 52 -4.90 -1.72 4.19
C VAL A 52 -6.08 -2.43 4.85
N SER A 53 -6.67 -1.84 5.90
CA SER A 53 -7.88 -2.37 6.54
C SER A 53 -9.04 -2.47 5.55
N THR A 54 -9.24 -1.43 4.73
CA THR A 54 -10.30 -1.43 3.70
C THR A 54 -10.03 -2.47 2.61
N LEU A 55 -8.79 -2.61 2.14
CA LEU A 55 -8.41 -3.68 1.19
C LEU A 55 -8.69 -5.08 1.74
N ARG A 56 -8.46 -5.32 3.04
CA ARG A 56 -8.77 -6.62 3.67
C ARG A 56 -10.27 -6.91 3.64
N ARG A 57 -11.11 -5.91 3.94
CA ARG A 57 -12.57 -6.03 3.88
C ARG A 57 -13.05 -6.33 2.46
N LEU A 58 -12.53 -5.61 1.46
CA LEU A 58 -12.85 -5.85 0.04
C LEU A 58 -12.38 -7.24 -0.43
N GLY A 59 -11.20 -7.68 0.01
CA GLY A 59 -10.68 -9.01 -0.28
C GLY A 59 -11.57 -10.13 0.25
N ALA A 60 -12.13 -9.96 1.45
CA ALA A 60 -13.09 -10.89 2.03
C ALA A 60 -14.42 -10.90 1.25
N ALA A 61 -14.95 -9.72 0.89
CA ALA A 61 -16.16 -9.62 0.06
C ALA A 61 -15.97 -10.29 -1.30
N ARG A 62 -14.81 -10.06 -1.95
CA ARG A 62 -14.46 -10.72 -3.21
C ARG A 62 -14.37 -12.23 -3.08
N ALA A 63 -13.76 -12.74 -2.01
CA ALA A 63 -13.67 -14.18 -1.77
C ALA A 63 -15.06 -14.80 -1.57
N HIS A 64 -15.95 -14.11 -0.85
CA HIS A 64 -17.33 -14.54 -0.66
C HIS A 64 -18.13 -14.57 -1.97
N LEU A 65 -17.96 -13.58 -2.85
CA LEU A 65 -18.56 -13.57 -4.18
C LEU A 65 -18.03 -14.68 -5.09
N ALA A 66 -16.71 -14.91 -5.06
CA ALA A 66 -16.08 -15.98 -5.84
C ALA A 66 -16.56 -17.39 -5.41
N GLY A 67 -16.97 -17.57 -4.15
CA GLY A 67 -17.57 -18.82 -3.68
C GLY A 67 -19.04 -19.03 -4.05
N ARG A 68 -19.74 -17.98 -4.49
CA ARG A 68 -21.17 -18.02 -4.87
C ARG A 68 -21.42 -18.06 -6.37
N SER A 69 -20.39 -17.81 -7.17
CA SER A 69 -20.51 -17.60 -8.61
C SER A 69 -19.56 -18.57 -9.33
N ASP A 70 -20.00 -19.20 -10.43
CA ASP A 70 -19.17 -20.02 -11.34
C ASP A 70 -18.13 -19.16 -12.12
N ALA A 71 -17.60 -18.12 -11.49
CA ALA A 71 -17.03 -16.95 -12.12
C ALA A 71 -15.65 -17.22 -12.74
N GLY A 72 -15.68 -17.67 -13.98
CA GLY A 72 -14.56 -17.74 -14.93
C GLY A 72 -14.10 -16.40 -15.51
N GLU A 73 -14.62 -15.24 -15.07
CA GLU A 73 -14.24 -13.94 -15.64
C GLU A 73 -13.42 -13.08 -14.66
N ARG A 74 -12.11 -13.34 -14.62
CA ARG A 74 -11.08 -12.44 -14.06
C ARG A 74 -10.13 -12.03 -15.16
N ARG A 75 -10.38 -10.97 -15.94
CA ARG A 75 -9.50 -10.69 -17.09
C ARG A 75 -8.83 -9.33 -17.23
N GLU A 76 -9.33 -8.22 -16.66
CA GLU A 76 -8.69 -6.92 -16.97
C GLU A 76 -8.19 -6.06 -15.79
N VAL A 77 -8.87 -6.07 -14.64
CA VAL A 77 -8.46 -5.23 -13.50
C VAL A 77 -7.31 -5.86 -12.69
N THR A 78 -7.24 -7.19 -12.63
CA THR A 78 -6.21 -7.94 -11.88
C THR A 78 -4.78 -7.63 -12.33
N PRO A 79 -4.46 -7.55 -13.64
CA PRO A 79 -3.12 -7.12 -14.10
C PRO A 79 -2.76 -5.69 -13.66
N ARG A 80 -3.72 -4.75 -13.67
CA ARG A 80 -3.49 -3.35 -13.25
C ARG A 80 -3.23 -3.26 -11.75
N ILE A 81 -3.97 -4.03 -10.95
CA ILE A 81 -3.71 -4.20 -9.51
C ILE A 81 -2.31 -4.78 -9.29
N ALA A 82 -1.97 -5.88 -9.96
CA ALA A 82 -0.66 -6.53 -9.82
C ALA A 82 0.50 -5.61 -10.22
N ALA A 83 0.36 -4.84 -11.29
CA ALA A 83 1.35 -3.84 -11.70
C ALA A 83 1.51 -2.74 -10.65
N THR A 84 0.41 -2.29 -10.04
CA THR A 84 0.44 -1.29 -8.96
C THR A 84 1.12 -1.84 -7.71
N ILE A 85 0.84 -3.08 -7.32
CA ILE A 85 1.52 -3.77 -6.21
C ILE A 85 3.04 -3.86 -6.46
N ARG A 86 3.46 -4.25 -7.67
CA ARG A 86 4.90 -4.28 -8.03
C ARG A 86 5.55 -2.90 -7.90
N ARG A 87 4.86 -1.84 -8.33
CA ARG A 87 5.33 -0.44 -8.19
C ARG A 87 5.44 -0.03 -6.73
N ILE A 88 4.46 -0.37 -5.89
CA ILE A 88 4.54 -0.14 -4.43
C ILE A 88 5.80 -0.82 -3.88
N GLY A 89 6.00 -2.11 -4.17
CA GLY A 89 7.16 -2.86 -3.69
C GLY A 89 8.50 -2.24 -4.10
N ALA A 90 8.60 -1.70 -5.32
CA ALA A 90 9.81 -0.99 -5.76
C ALA A 90 10.07 0.28 -4.94
N VAL A 91 9.03 1.09 -4.70
CA VAL A 91 9.14 2.32 -3.90
C VAL A 91 9.46 2.00 -2.43
N GLU A 92 8.85 0.98 -1.85
CA GLU A 92 9.13 0.60 -0.46
C GLU A 92 10.56 0.10 -0.24
N ARG A 93 11.14 -0.61 -1.21
CA ARG A 93 12.56 -0.96 -1.16
C ARG A 93 13.45 0.29 -1.19
N ALA A 94 13.11 1.28 -2.00
CA ALA A 94 13.82 2.55 -2.03
C ALA A 94 13.67 3.32 -0.70
N ASN A 95 12.47 3.34 -0.11
CA ASN A 95 12.21 3.93 1.21
C ASN A 95 13.06 3.27 2.30
N ARG A 96 13.13 1.94 2.31
CA ARG A 96 13.94 1.18 3.27
C ARG A 96 15.43 1.54 3.16
N ALA A 97 15.97 1.65 1.94
CA ALA A 97 17.35 2.06 1.73
C ALA A 97 17.64 3.50 2.20
N LEU A 98 16.66 4.40 2.18
CA LEU A 98 16.78 5.75 2.71
C LEU A 98 16.70 5.78 4.25
N LEU A 99 15.79 5.01 4.83
CA LEU A 99 15.64 4.87 6.28
C LEU A 99 16.93 4.33 6.91
N VAL A 100 17.50 3.25 6.37
CA VAL A 100 18.78 2.69 6.86
C VAL A 100 19.88 3.76 6.85
N ARG A 101 19.98 4.56 5.78
CA ARG A 101 20.94 5.67 5.70
C ARG A 101 20.71 6.75 6.76
N HIS A 102 19.45 7.08 7.06
CA HIS A 102 19.13 8.04 8.13
C HIS A 102 19.52 7.50 9.50
N VAL A 103 19.19 6.24 9.80
CA VAL A 103 19.56 5.58 11.07
C VAL A 103 21.07 5.47 11.25
N VAL A 104 21.81 5.12 10.19
CA VAL A 104 23.28 5.06 10.25
C VAL A 104 23.88 6.45 10.47
N ARG A 105 23.32 7.49 9.83
CA ARG A 105 23.80 8.87 10.01
C ARG A 105 23.58 9.36 11.44
N THR A 106 22.38 9.20 11.99
CA THR A 106 22.06 9.64 13.36
C THR A 106 22.91 8.93 14.41
N ARG A 107 23.21 7.63 14.23
CA ARG A 107 24.14 6.90 15.11
C ARG A 107 25.57 7.43 15.07
N ARG A 108 26.04 7.96 13.93
CA ARG A 108 27.39 8.52 13.79
C ARG A 108 27.51 9.94 14.32
N THR A 109 26.43 10.73 14.27
CA THR A 109 26.45 12.14 14.68
C THR A 109 26.16 12.35 16.17
N GLY A 110 25.92 11.30 16.96
CA GLY A 110 25.61 11.41 18.39
C GLY A 110 24.21 11.95 18.69
N ASP A 111 23.51 12.50 17.69
CA ASP A 111 22.10 12.88 17.75
C ASP A 111 21.23 11.62 17.77
N GLY A 112 21.01 11.09 18.98
CA GLY A 112 20.16 9.95 19.25
C GLY A 112 18.70 10.19 18.89
N VAL A 113 18.36 10.20 17.60
CA VAL A 113 16.97 10.06 17.16
C VAL A 113 16.67 8.57 17.09
N ALA A 114 15.95 8.09 18.10
CA ALA A 114 15.40 6.74 18.16
C ALA A 114 14.42 6.53 16.99
N VAL A 115 14.94 6.09 15.86
CA VAL A 115 14.11 5.60 14.76
C VAL A 115 13.65 4.22 15.15
N TRP A 116 12.45 4.16 15.73
CA TRP A 116 11.74 2.93 16.01
C TRP A 116 11.58 2.14 14.71
N ALA A 117 12.33 1.04 14.61
CA ALA A 117 12.04 -0.03 13.67
C ALA A 117 10.73 -0.67 14.15
N ALA A 118 9.61 -0.29 13.54
CA ALA A 118 8.36 -0.99 13.73
C ALA A 118 8.47 -2.37 13.05
N SER A 119 8.25 -3.41 13.86
CA SER A 119 8.17 -4.83 13.53
C SER A 119 7.23 -5.15 12.36
#